data_AF-A0A183V7Y1-F1
#
_entry.id   AF-A0A183V7Y1-F1
#
_cell.length_a   1.000
_cell.length_b   1.000
_cell.length_c   1.000
_cell.angle_alpha   90.00
_cell.angle_beta   90.00
_cell.angle_gamma   90.00
#
_symmetry.space_group_name_H-M   'P 1'
#
loop_
_entity.id
_entity.type
_entity.pdbx_description
1 polymer ?
#
loop_
_entity_poly.entity_id
_entity_poly.type
_entity_poly.pdbx_seq_one_letter_code
_entity_poly.pdbx_strand_id
1 'polypeptide(L)'
;MPLPPVLLARLKRRGIIQEDANEEVIAESYDAEAAALPQKAPRNASDKNLAGAPACPNKYNPYHYCVQFCYDHWKEGTSESSLPKKYMEERLKILKKYPLPSGWKEVYDPGCARHYYWFPRTDEVSWLPPRHPLAVIGDAAPKVSRGRPCRKTPINSGNVGKRRIAG
;
A
#
# COMPACT_ATOMS: atom_id res chain seq x y z
N MET A 1 -16.23 -24.91 -18.08
CA MET A 1 -15.28 -25.56 -19.01
C MET A 1 -14.20 -26.25 -18.18
N PRO A 2 -13.87 -27.52 -18.43
CA PRO A 2 -12.85 -28.23 -17.66
C PRO A 2 -11.47 -27.58 -17.88
N LEU A 3 -10.67 -27.49 -16.82
CA LEU A 3 -9.32 -26.94 -16.91
C LEU A 3 -8.45 -27.88 -17.76
N PRO A 4 -7.64 -27.36 -18.69
CA PRO A 4 -6.73 -28.19 -19.48
C PRO A 4 -5.69 -28.85 -18.56
N PRO A 5 -5.31 -30.11 -18.81
CA PRO A 5 -4.54 -30.95 -17.88
C PRO A 5 -3.18 -30.36 -17.52
N VAL A 6 -2.57 -29.59 -18.43
CA VAL A 6 -1.29 -28.89 -18.20
C VAL A 6 -1.41 -27.79 -17.14
N LEU A 7 -2.51 -27.04 -17.14
CA LEU A 7 -2.75 -26.00 -16.12
C LEU A 7 -3.04 -26.64 -14.77
N LEU A 8 -3.83 -27.71 -14.77
CA LEU A 8 -4.19 -28.46 -13.55
C LEU A 8 -2.93 -28.99 -12.84
N ALA A 9 -1.99 -29.59 -13.58
CA ALA A 9 -0.72 -30.07 -13.03
C ALA A 9 0.19 -28.95 -12.49
N ARG A 10 0.12 -27.74 -13.06
CA ARG A 10 0.87 -26.58 -12.56
C ARG A 10 0.24 -26.01 -11.28
N LEU A 11 -1.08 -25.99 -11.21
CA LEU A 11 -1.82 -25.52 -10.04
C LEU A 11 -1.66 -26.49 -8.86
N LYS A 12 -1.69 -27.80 -9.12
CA LYS A 12 -1.34 -28.84 -8.12
C LYS A 12 0.07 -28.68 -7.57
N ARG A 13 1.07 -28.51 -8.44
CA ARG A 13 2.47 -28.29 -8.03
C ARG A 13 2.68 -27.04 -7.17
N ARG A 14 1.78 -26.06 -7.31
CA ARG A 14 1.79 -24.83 -6.52
C ARG A 14 0.88 -24.90 -5.29
N GLY A 15 0.23 -26.04 -5.04
CA GLY A 15 -0.69 -26.25 -3.93
C GLY A 15 -2.00 -25.45 -4.02
N ILE A 16 -2.38 -24.98 -5.21
CA ILE A 16 -3.59 -24.16 -5.43
C ILE A 16 -4.83 -25.04 -5.60
N ILE A 17 -4.65 -26.27 -6.09
CA ILE A 17 -5.70 -27.27 -6.23
C ILE A 17 -5.25 -28.49 -5.44
N GLN A 18 -5.96 -28.80 -4.35
CA GLN A 18 -5.90 -30.08 -3.64
C GLN A 18 -7.05 -30.96 -4.15
N GLU A 19 -6.74 -32.21 -4.53
CA GLU A 19 -7.74 -33.18 -5.02
C GLU A 19 -8.35 -34.03 -3.90
N ASP A 20 -7.97 -33.78 -2.66
CA ASP A 20 -8.51 -34.49 -1.52
C ASP A 20 -9.83 -33.83 -1.12
N ALA A 21 -10.90 -34.37 -1.70
CA ALA A 21 -12.25 -34.26 -1.17
C ALA A 21 -12.34 -34.99 0.18
N ASN A 22 -11.74 -34.40 1.22
CA ASN A 22 -12.25 -34.50 2.57
C ASN A 22 -12.86 -33.14 2.90
N GLU A 23 -14.17 -33.04 2.69
CA GLU A 23 -14.99 -32.05 3.36
C GLU A 23 -14.90 -32.34 4.87
N GLU A 24 -13.88 -31.79 5.54
CA GLU A 24 -13.93 -31.65 6.99
C GLU A 24 -14.94 -30.54 7.30
N VAL A 25 -16.18 -30.98 7.46
CA VAL A 25 -17.24 -30.23 8.11
C VAL A 25 -16.73 -29.92 9.51
N ILE A 26 -16.29 -28.69 9.74
CA ILE A 26 -15.96 -28.19 11.08
C ILE A 26 -17.30 -28.01 11.82
N ALA A 27 -17.86 -29.13 12.25
CA ALA A 27 -18.96 -29.19 13.17
C ALA A 27 -18.39 -29.47 14.55
N GLU A 28 -17.84 -28.44 15.18
CA GLU A 28 -17.53 -28.49 16.61
C GLU A 28 -18.29 -27.37 17.34
N SER A 29 -19.37 -27.82 17.95
CA SER A 29 -20.10 -27.31 19.12
C SER A 29 -20.19 -25.79 19.31
N TYR A 30 -21.40 -25.28 19.06
CA TYR A 30 -21.97 -24.26 19.93
C TYR A 30 -22.01 -24.81 21.36
N ASP A 31 -21.00 -24.50 22.18
CA ASP A 31 -21.16 -24.50 23.62
C ASP A 31 -20.32 -23.38 24.25
N ALA A 32 -20.99 -22.66 25.15
CA ALA A 32 -20.60 -21.36 25.63
C ALA A 32 -19.71 -21.46 26.86
N GLU A 33 -18.38 -21.47 26.70
CA GLU A 33 -17.51 -20.98 27.77
C GLU A 33 -16.25 -20.30 27.23
N ALA A 34 -16.15 -19.01 27.57
CA ALA A 34 -15.02 -18.15 27.31
C ALA A 34 -13.79 -18.61 28.11
N ALA A 35 -12.88 -19.35 27.48
CA ALA A 35 -11.57 -19.65 28.04
C ALA A 35 -10.44 -19.28 27.06
N ALA A 36 -9.87 -18.10 27.30
CA ALA A 36 -8.47 -17.73 27.11
C ALA A 36 -7.76 -18.19 25.82
N LEU A 37 -8.16 -17.63 24.67
CA LEU A 37 -7.21 -17.38 23.59
C LEU A 37 -6.35 -16.16 23.97
N PRO A 38 -5.01 -16.16 23.75
CA PRO A 38 -4.20 -14.97 23.92
C PRO A 38 -4.65 -13.94 22.88
N GLN A 39 -5.44 -12.98 23.37
CA GLN A 39 -5.87 -11.82 22.61
C GLN A 39 -4.59 -11.12 22.13
N LYS A 40 -4.28 -11.22 20.83
CA LYS A 40 -3.33 -10.31 20.20
C LYS A 40 -3.81 -8.91 20.56
N ALA A 41 -3.00 -8.19 21.33
CA ALA A 41 -3.33 -6.88 21.86
C ALA A 41 -4.01 -6.02 20.79
N PRO A 42 -5.11 -5.32 21.11
CA PRO A 42 -5.68 -4.36 20.17
C PRO A 42 -4.59 -3.35 19.86
N ARG A 43 -4.12 -3.33 18.62
CA ARG A 43 -3.21 -2.28 18.15
C ARG A 43 -3.92 -0.96 18.41
N ASN A 44 -3.36 -0.13 19.29
CA ASN A 44 -3.92 1.16 19.69
C ASN A 44 -4.43 1.90 18.46
N ALA A 45 -5.76 2.03 18.38
CA ALA A 45 -6.49 2.64 17.28
C ALA A 45 -6.59 4.16 17.42
N SER A 46 -5.51 4.81 17.87
CA SER A 46 -5.42 6.26 17.97
C SER A 46 -4.39 6.77 16.98
N ASP A 47 -4.92 7.23 15.84
CA ASP A 47 -4.33 8.24 14.97
C ASP A 47 -2.91 8.00 14.45
N LYS A 48 -2.88 7.45 13.22
CA LYS A 48 -2.08 7.88 12.05
C LYS A 48 -1.85 6.64 11.20
N ASN A 49 -2.57 6.52 10.09
CA ASN A 49 -2.16 5.90 8.82
C ASN A 49 -3.40 5.49 8.02
N LEU A 50 -4.12 6.49 7.49
CA LEU A 50 -4.96 6.27 6.30
C LEU A 50 -4.12 5.98 5.03
N ALA A 51 -2.80 5.88 5.18
CA ALA A 51 -1.81 5.82 4.12
C ALA A 51 -0.95 4.55 4.25
N GLY A 52 -1.50 3.37 4.00
CA GLY A 52 -0.75 2.13 3.75
C GLY A 52 0.31 1.74 4.81
N ALA A 53 1.18 0.79 4.48
CA ALA A 53 2.35 0.47 5.30
C ALA A 53 3.33 1.66 5.29
N PRO A 54 3.96 2.02 6.44
CA PRO A 54 4.70 3.27 6.57
C PRO A 54 5.86 3.36 5.58
N ALA A 55 6.60 2.27 5.39
CA ALA A 55 7.72 2.20 4.47
C ALA A 55 7.40 1.52 3.12
N CYS A 56 6.13 1.47 2.71
CA CYS A 56 5.83 0.94 1.38
C CYS A 56 6.42 1.86 0.29
N PRO A 57 7.31 1.36 -0.59
CA PRO A 57 7.87 2.17 -1.68
C PRO A 57 6.81 2.60 -2.70
N ASN A 58 5.67 1.90 -2.77
CA ASN A 58 4.58 2.20 -3.69
C ASN A 58 3.48 3.08 -3.05
N LYS A 59 3.74 3.70 -1.89
CA LYS A 59 2.76 4.53 -1.16
C LYS A 59 2.25 5.73 -1.97
N TYR A 60 3.09 6.30 -2.83
CA TYR A 60 2.73 7.47 -3.63
C TYR A 60 1.81 7.15 -4.81
N ASN A 61 1.73 5.88 -5.23
CA ASN A 61 0.92 5.47 -6.36
C ASN A 61 -0.57 5.47 -5.98
N PRO A 62 -1.42 6.29 -6.61
CA PRO A 62 -2.85 6.37 -6.28
C PRO A 62 -3.61 5.04 -6.47
N TYR A 63 -3.07 4.12 -7.26
CA TYR A 63 -3.68 2.83 -7.54
C TYR A 63 -3.15 1.69 -6.63
N HIS A 64 -2.17 1.97 -5.79
CA HIS A 64 -1.63 0.97 -4.87
C HIS A 64 -2.43 0.96 -3.56
N TYR A 65 -2.89 -0.23 -3.17
CA TYR A 65 -3.38 -0.50 -1.83
C TYR A 65 -2.39 -1.43 -1.12
N CYS A 66 -1.98 -1.06 0.09
CA CYS A 66 -1.09 -1.92 0.86
C CYS A 66 -1.84 -3.16 1.33
N VAL A 67 -1.25 -4.33 1.12
CA VAL A 67 -1.70 -5.62 1.63
C VAL A 67 -0.84 -6.04 2.83
N GLN A 68 -1.23 -7.10 3.55
CA GLN A 68 -0.47 -7.59 4.73
C GLN A 68 1.02 -7.80 4.44
N PHE A 69 1.35 -8.35 3.26
CA PHE A 69 2.74 -8.48 2.80
C PHE A 69 3.52 -7.16 2.89
N CYS A 70 2.93 -6.01 2.53
CA CYS A 70 3.63 -4.73 2.60
C CYS A 70 3.99 -4.34 4.04
N TYR A 71 3.12 -4.64 4.99
CA TYR A 71 3.35 -4.37 6.41
C TYR A 71 4.44 -5.28 6.97
N ASP A 72 4.42 -6.57 6.62
CA ASP A 72 5.37 -7.55 7.13
C ASP A 72 6.76 -7.44 6.48
N HIS A 73 6.80 -7.14 5.19
CA HIS A 73 8.03 -7.07 4.41
C HIS A 73 8.79 -5.76 4.66
N TRP A 74 8.09 -4.62 4.62
CA TRP A 74 8.74 -3.30 4.74
C TRP A 74 8.77 -2.76 6.16
N LYS A 75 7.82 -3.15 7.03
CA LYS A 75 7.72 -2.70 8.43
C LYS A 75 7.89 -1.19 8.53
N GLU A 76 8.86 -0.72 9.32
CA GLU A 76 9.19 0.70 9.52
C GLU A 76 10.16 1.26 8.47
N GLY A 77 10.73 0.42 7.60
CA GLY A 77 11.62 0.84 6.51
C GLY A 77 13.07 1.06 6.90
N THR A 78 13.78 1.83 6.08
CA THR A 78 15.16 2.21 6.34
C THR A 78 15.20 3.40 7.29
N SER A 79 15.91 3.29 8.40
CA SER A 79 16.10 4.41 9.33
C SER A 79 17.03 5.47 8.73
N GLU A 80 16.83 6.73 9.12
CA GLU A 80 17.68 7.85 8.65
C GLU A 80 19.16 7.63 9.01
N SER A 81 19.43 7.00 10.15
CA SER A 81 20.79 6.66 10.60
C SER A 81 21.50 5.64 9.70
N SER A 82 20.75 4.84 8.95
CA SER A 82 21.30 3.83 8.03
C SER A 82 21.64 4.40 6.65
N LEU A 83 21.36 5.68 6.40
CA LEU A 83 21.60 6.28 5.10
C LEU A 83 23.10 6.43 4.80
N PRO A 84 23.52 6.30 3.53
CA PRO A 84 24.90 6.54 3.15
C PRO A 84 25.35 7.98 3.50
N LYS A 85 26.53 8.12 4.11
CA LYS A 85 27.09 9.45 4.46
C LYS A 85 27.15 10.40 3.26
N LYS A 86 27.53 9.86 2.10
CA LYS A 86 27.56 10.60 0.83
C LYS A 86 26.22 11.28 0.50
N TYR A 87 25.10 10.59 0.73
CA TYR A 87 23.78 11.15 0.50
C TYR A 87 23.48 12.30 1.45
N MET A 88 23.86 12.17 2.73
CA MET A 88 23.68 13.23 3.73
C MET A 88 24.50 14.48 3.38
N GLU A 89 25.74 14.30 2.92
CA GLU A 89 26.61 15.40 2.46
C GLU A 89 26.04 16.11 1.22
N GLU A 90 25.57 15.36 0.22
CA GLU A 90 24.94 15.91 -0.98
C GLU A 90 23.66 16.70 -0.64
N ARG A 91 22.81 16.16 0.24
CA ARG A 91 21.63 16.84 0.75
C ARG A 91 21.99 18.17 1.41
N LEU A 92 22.94 18.18 2.36
CA LEU A 92 23.38 19.40 3.04
C LEU A 92 23.96 20.44 2.06
N LYS A 93 24.68 19.99 1.03
CA LYS A 93 25.21 20.86 -0.03
C LYS A 93 24.10 21.54 -0.83
N ILE A 94 23.06 20.80 -1.20
CA ILE A 94 21.89 21.34 -1.91
C ILE A 94 21.16 22.35 -1.03
N LEU A 95 20.94 22.03 0.25
CA LEU A 95 20.30 22.91 1.24
C LEU A 95 21.08 24.21 1.47
N LYS A 96 22.41 24.13 1.51
CA LYS A 96 23.28 25.32 1.61
C LYS A 96 23.14 26.24 0.40
N LYS A 97 22.98 25.66 -0.81
CA LYS A 97 22.81 26.43 -2.05
C LYS A 97 21.40 27.01 -2.18
N TYR A 98 20.38 26.27 -1.75
CA TYR A 98 18.98 26.65 -1.85
C TYR A 98 18.30 26.49 -0.48
N PRO A 99 18.42 27.48 0.43
CA PRO A 99 17.84 27.38 1.77
C PRO A 99 16.31 27.36 1.69
N LEU A 100 15.67 26.59 2.57
CA LEU A 100 14.21 26.46 2.58
C LEU A 100 13.53 27.81 2.84
N PRO A 101 12.50 28.18 2.07
CA PRO A 101 11.63 29.31 2.39
C PRO A 101 10.88 29.07 3.70
N SER A 102 10.42 30.16 4.31
CA SER A 102 9.62 30.09 5.54
C SER A 102 8.39 29.19 5.37
N GLY A 103 8.15 28.32 6.35
CA GLY A 103 7.02 27.40 6.41
C GLY A 103 7.22 26.05 5.72
N TRP A 104 8.24 25.89 4.87
CA TRP A 104 8.60 24.59 4.32
C TRP A 104 9.34 23.74 5.37
N LYS A 105 9.03 22.45 5.41
CA LYS A 105 9.67 21.48 6.31
C LYS A 105 10.31 20.36 5.51
N GLU A 106 11.50 19.94 5.92
CA GLU A 106 12.15 18.72 5.45
C GLU A 106 11.56 17.52 6.21
N VAL A 107 11.19 16.47 5.49
CA VAL A 107 10.63 15.24 6.04
C VAL A 107 11.35 14.05 5.41
N TYR A 108 11.75 13.10 6.25
CA TYR A 108 12.34 11.84 5.79
C TYR A 108 11.25 10.81 5.49
N ASP A 109 11.29 10.21 4.30
CA ASP A 109 10.45 9.08 3.93
C ASP A 109 11.22 7.75 4.09
N PRO A 110 10.80 6.86 5.01
CA PRO A 110 11.47 5.58 5.23
C PRO A 110 11.24 4.55 4.12
N GLY A 111 10.21 4.73 3.28
CA GLY A 111 9.94 3.83 2.16
C GLY A 111 10.86 4.05 0.96
N CYS A 112 11.14 5.31 0.64
CA CYS A 112 12.10 5.70 -0.40
C CYS A 112 13.52 5.95 0.12
N ALA A 113 13.73 5.89 1.44
CA ALA A 113 14.99 6.23 2.11
C ALA A 113 15.54 7.59 1.67
N ARG A 114 14.66 8.59 1.55
CA ARG A 114 14.96 9.91 0.96
C ARG A 114 14.19 11.03 1.66
N HIS A 115 14.76 12.23 1.64
CA HIS A 115 14.13 13.44 2.16
C HIS A 115 13.28 14.09 1.07
N TYR A 116 12.10 14.53 1.45
CA TYR A 116 11.24 15.39 0.65
C TYR A 116 10.87 16.63 1.46
N TYR A 117 10.32 17.62 0.77
CA TYR A 117 9.94 18.90 1.34
C TYR A 117 8.42 19.04 1.29
N TRP A 118 7.83 19.46 2.40
CA TRP A 118 6.38 19.62 2.54
C TRP A 118 6.07 20.98 3.14
N PHE A 119 5.01 21.61 2.63
CA PHE A 119 4.46 22.84 3.17
C PHE A 119 3.14 22.56 3.91
N PRO A 120 3.12 22.56 5.26
CA PRO A 120 1.97 22.10 6.02
C PRO A 120 0.68 22.91 5.87
N ARG A 121 0.75 24.15 5.37
CA ARG A 121 -0.42 25.03 5.24
C ARG A 121 -1.19 24.80 3.93
N THR A 122 -0.53 24.37 2.85
CA THR A 122 -1.18 24.13 1.53
C THR A 122 -1.15 22.66 1.09
N ASP A 123 -0.48 21.80 1.86
CA ASP A 123 -0.23 20.39 1.53
C ASP A 123 0.51 20.19 0.21
N GLU A 124 1.36 21.16 -0.14
CA GLU A 124 2.30 21.07 -1.26
C GLU A 124 3.53 20.23 -0.89
N VAL A 125 4.00 19.42 -1.84
CA VAL A 125 5.16 18.54 -1.69
C VAL A 125 6.14 18.71 -2.85
N SER A 126 7.43 18.55 -2.59
CA SER A 126 8.51 18.57 -3.58
C SER A 126 9.67 17.66 -3.17
N TRP A 127 10.33 17.02 -4.15
CA TRP A 127 11.51 16.19 -3.90
C TRP A 127 12.83 16.98 -3.81
N LEU A 128 12.82 18.23 -4.29
CA LEU A 128 13.94 19.16 -4.19
C LEU A 128 13.51 20.38 -3.37
N PRO A 129 14.43 21.15 -2.76
CA PRO A 129 14.05 22.38 -2.08
C PRO A 129 13.26 23.28 -3.04
N PRO A 130 12.17 23.92 -2.60
CA PRO A 130 11.25 24.63 -3.49
C PRO A 130 11.87 25.82 -4.25
N ARG A 131 13.05 26.29 -3.82
CA ARG A 131 13.84 27.33 -4.55
C ARG A 131 14.74 26.77 -5.64
N HIS A 132 14.84 25.45 -5.75
CA HIS A 132 15.67 24.79 -6.75
C HIS A 132 15.01 24.94 -8.14
N PRO A 133 15.76 25.26 -9.21
CA PRO A 133 15.17 25.51 -10.53
C PRO A 133 14.47 24.29 -11.14
N LEU A 134 14.87 23.08 -10.74
CA LEU A 134 14.24 21.82 -11.15
C LEU A 134 13.18 21.31 -10.16
N ALA A 135 12.85 22.06 -9.10
CA ALA A 135 11.83 21.63 -8.16
C ALA A 135 10.45 21.68 -8.82
N VAL A 136 9.73 20.56 -8.74
CA VAL A 136 8.33 20.46 -9.16
C VAL A 136 7.48 20.38 -7.89
N ILE A 137 6.72 21.44 -7.64
CA ILE A 137 5.80 21.50 -6.51
C ILE A 137 4.46 20.91 -6.95
N GLY A 138 3.98 19.91 -6.21
CA GLY A 138 2.70 19.25 -6.48
C GLY A 138 1.88 19.03 -5.21
N ASP A 139 0.65 18.55 -5.37
CA ASP A 139 -0.21 18.17 -4.26
C ASP A 139 0.27 16.86 -3.59
N ALA A 140 0.12 16.76 -2.26
CA ALA A 140 0.40 15.53 -1.55
C ALA A 140 -0.41 14.33 -2.08
N ALA A 141 0.20 13.15 -2.18
CA ALA A 141 -0.44 11.95 -2.72
C ALA A 141 -1.81 11.59 -2.06
N PRO A 142 -1.99 11.71 -0.73
CA PRO A 142 -3.29 11.48 -0.09
C PRO A 142 -4.39 12.49 -0.47
N LYS A 143 -4.04 13.68 -0.97
CA LYS A 143 -4.97 14.68 -1.48
C LYS A 143 -5.41 14.32 -2.89
N VAL A 144 -4.44 13.90 -3.73
CA VAL A 144 -4.68 13.47 -5.12
C VAL A 144 -5.55 12.21 -5.19
N SER A 145 -5.37 11.25 -4.26
CA SER A 145 -6.15 10.02 -4.25
C SER A 145 -7.64 10.23 -3.91
N ARG A 146 -7.96 11.18 -3.03
CA ARG A 146 -9.34 11.52 -2.65
C ARG A 146 -10.14 12.20 -3.77
N GLY A 147 -9.46 12.96 -4.63
CA GLY A 147 -10.10 13.68 -5.73
C GLY A 147 -10.44 12.82 -6.94
N ARG A 148 -9.95 11.56 -7.01
CA ARG A 148 -10.28 10.66 -8.10
C ARG A 148 -11.57 9.89 -7.74
N PRO A 149 -12.66 10.05 -8.50
CA PRO A 149 -13.83 9.22 -8.29
C PRO A 149 -13.40 7.76 -8.48
N CYS A 150 -13.61 6.95 -7.44
CA CYS A 150 -13.58 5.51 -7.58
C CYS A 150 -14.55 5.16 -8.71
N ARG A 151 -14.03 4.87 -9.90
CA ARG A 151 -14.84 4.32 -10.99
C ARG A 151 -15.26 2.93 -10.53
N LYS A 152 -16.34 2.86 -9.76
CA LYS A 152 -17.13 1.65 -9.63
C LYS A 152 -17.58 1.37 -11.05
N THR A 153 -16.89 0.47 -11.74
CA THR A 153 -17.45 -0.11 -12.96
C THR A 153 -18.79 -0.69 -12.54
N PRO A 154 -19.92 -0.28 -13.13
CA PRO A 154 -21.15 -0.99 -12.89
C PRO A 154 -20.91 -2.41 -13.41
N ILE A 155 -20.90 -3.38 -12.49
CA ILE A 155 -21.03 -4.79 -12.86
C ILE A 155 -22.40 -4.87 -13.52
N ASN A 156 -22.43 -4.88 -14.85
CA ASN A 156 -23.64 -5.04 -15.61
C ASN A 156 -24.12 -6.48 -15.39
N SER A 157 -24.91 -6.70 -14.33
CA SER A 157 -25.69 -7.91 -14.11
C SER A 157 -26.85 -7.93 -15.11
N GLY A 158 -26.50 -8.08 -16.39
CA GLY A 158 -27.40 -7.99 -17.53
C GLY A 158 -27.28 -9.20 -18.44
N ASN A 159 -28.14 -10.19 -18.18
CA ASN A 159 -28.81 -11.00 -19.20
C ASN A 159 -27.96 -12.00 -20.01
N VAL A 160 -27.70 -13.18 -19.42
CA VAL A 160 -27.33 -14.38 -20.19
C VAL A 160 -28.59 -14.86 -20.92
N GLY A 161 -28.72 -14.46 -22.18
CA GLY A 161 -29.82 -14.84 -23.06
C GLY A 161 -29.93 -16.36 -23.21
N LYS A 162 -31.11 -16.89 -22.84
CA LYS A 162 -31.60 -18.21 -23.28
C LYS A 162 -31.69 -18.22 -24.81
N ARG A 163 -30.69 -18.79 -25.49
CA ARG A 163 -30.87 -19.26 -26.86
C ARG A 163 -31.63 -20.59 -26.81
N ARG A 164 -32.94 -20.53 -27.04
CA ARG A 164 -33.73 -21.70 -27.44
C ARG A 164 -33.23 -22.12 -28.83
N ILE A 165 -32.81 -23.37 -28.94
CA ILE A 165 -32.54 -24.03 -30.21
C ILE A 165 -33.87 -24.62 -30.65
N ALA A 166 -34.37 -24.20 -31.80
CA ALA A 166 -35.49 -24.82 -32.51
C ALA A 166 -34.96 -25.25 -33.87
N GLY A 167 -35.24 -26.50 -34.26
CA GLY A 167 -34.80 -27.13 -35.49
C GLY A 167 -34.29 -28.53 -35.22
#